data_AF-A0AAJ6KAQ1-F1
#
_entry.id   AF-A0AAJ6KAQ1-F1
#
_cell.length_a   1.000
_cell.length_b   1.000
_cell.length_c   1.000
_cell.angle_alpha   90.00
_cell.angle_beta   90.00
_cell.angle_gamma   90.00
#
_symmetry.space_group_name_H-M   'P 1'
#
loop_
_entity.id
_entity.type
_entity.pdbx_description
1 polymer ?
#
loop_
_entity_poly.entity_id
_entity_poly.type
_entity_poly.pdbx_seq_one_letter_code
_entity_poly.pdbx_strand_id
1 'polypeptide(L)' 'MSAPDRDHLDDGVDMTFEERRHDTFRRMSGSDEHDEAPRVEVEETESGDVRIDVADSAAVRPGD' A
#
# COMPACT_ATOMS: atom_id res chain seq x y z
N MET A 1 15.57 -8.40 -21.33
CA MET A 1 14.41 -8.44 -20.41
C MET A 1 14.97 -8.11 -19.04
N SER A 2 14.73 -6.91 -18.51
CA SER A 2 15.18 -6.53 -17.16
C SER A 2 14.51 -7.46 -16.15
N ALA A 3 15.31 -8.14 -15.33
CA ALA A 3 14.78 -8.84 -14.17
C ALA A 3 14.04 -7.83 -13.28
N PRO A 4 12.89 -8.19 -12.69
CA PRO A 4 12.22 -7.30 -11.75
C PRO A 4 13.18 -7.01 -10.60
N ASP A 5 13.33 -5.72 -10.29
CA ASP A 5 14.12 -5.21 -9.19
C ASP A 5 13.63 -5.89 -7.90
N ARG A 6 14.37 -6.91 -7.46
CA ARG A 6 14.14 -7.58 -6.20
C ARG A 6 14.89 -6.75 -5.18
N ASP A 7 14.21 -5.79 -4.57
CA ASP A 7 14.61 -5.15 -3.32
C ASP A 7 14.93 -6.27 -2.31
N HIS A 8 16.21 -6.62 -2.22
CA HIS A 8 16.72 -7.73 -1.43
C HIS A 8 17.08 -7.17 -0.05
N LEU A 9 16.08 -7.10 0.83
CA LEU A 9 16.34 -7.21 2.26
C LEU A 9 16.55 -8.70 2.57
N ASP A 10 17.67 -9.00 3.21
CA ASP A 10 18.27 -10.33 3.41
C ASP A 10 17.54 -11.13 4.50
N ASP A 11 16.23 -11.34 4.38
CA ASP A 11 15.46 -12.06 5.41
C ASP A 11 15.30 -13.56 5.12
N GLY A 12 15.81 -14.07 3.98
CA GLY A 12 15.91 -15.50 3.69
C GLY A 12 14.58 -16.26 3.52
N VAL A 13 13.45 -15.55 3.45
CA VAL A 13 12.12 -16.16 3.30
C VAL A 13 11.61 -16.00 1.86
N ASP A 14 11.36 -17.12 1.18
CA ASP A 14 10.74 -17.15 -0.15
C ASP A 14 9.24 -16.80 -0.04
N MET A 15 8.95 -15.51 0.04
CA MET A 15 7.60 -14.94 0.01
C MET A 15 7.45 -14.01 -1.19
N THR A 16 6.27 -13.98 -1.79
CA THR A 16 5.91 -13.02 -2.86
C THR A 16 5.89 -11.58 -2.33
N PHE A 17 5.89 -10.59 -3.22
CA PHE A 17 5.83 -9.18 -2.83
C PHE A 17 4.58 -8.86 -2.00
N GLU A 18 3.42 -9.40 -2.38
CA GLU A 18 2.17 -9.22 -1.65
C GLU A 18 2.24 -9.84 -0.25
N GLU A 19 2.79 -11.06 -0.12
CA GLU A 19 2.97 -11.73 1.17
C GLU A 19 3.96 -10.98 2.07
N ARG A 20 5.06 -10.46 1.54
CA ARG A 20 6.03 -9.64 2.31
C ARG A 20 5.41 -8.33 2.78
N ARG A 21 4.66 -7.67 1.91
CA ARG A 21 3.99 -6.40 2.22
C ARG A 21 2.97 -6.61 3.35
N HIS A 22 2.14 -7.65 3.25
CA HIS A 22 1.16 -8.02 4.27
C HIS A 22 1.84 -8.40 5.61
N ASP A 23 2.86 -9.26 5.61
CA ASP A 23 3.59 -9.64 6.83
C ASP A 23 4.32 -8.46 7.49
N THR A 24 4.87 -7.54 6.69
CA THR A 24 5.50 -6.30 7.18
C THR A 24 4.48 -5.39 7.89
N PHE A 25 3.31 -5.18 7.28
CA PHE A 25 2.26 -4.38 7.93
C PHE A 25 1.78 -5.06 9.20
N ARG A 26 1.56 -6.36 9.22
CA ARG A 26 1.10 -7.07 10.42
C ARG A 26 2.11 -7.07 11.59
N ARG A 27 3.41 -6.97 11.31
CA ARG A 27 4.48 -7.00 12.33
C ARG A 27 4.85 -5.64 12.91
N MET A 28 4.48 -4.53 12.26
CA MET A 28 4.73 -3.20 12.82
C MET A 28 3.88 -3.00 14.09
N SER A 29 4.54 -2.61 15.18
CA SER A 29 3.86 -2.37 16.46
C SER A 29 2.91 -1.18 16.31
N GLY A 30 1.61 -1.42 16.49
CA GLY A 30 0.54 -0.43 16.26
C GLY A 30 -0.10 -0.52 14.87
N SER A 31 0.19 -1.56 14.10
CA SER A 31 -0.50 -1.83 12.85
C SER A 31 -1.75 -2.68 13.06
N ASP A 32 -2.84 -2.24 12.45
CA ASP A 32 -4.15 -2.89 12.48
C ASP A 32 -4.57 -3.29 11.06
N GLU A 33 -5.63 -4.10 10.92
CA GLU A 33 -6.16 -4.54 9.62
C GLU A 33 -6.52 -3.37 8.68
N HIS A 34 -6.72 -2.17 9.25
CA HIS A 34 -6.96 -0.94 8.51
C HIS A 34 -5.73 -0.36 7.81
N ASP A 35 -4.49 -0.75 8.17
CA ASP A 35 -3.28 -0.29 7.47
C ASP A 35 -3.15 -0.82 6.05
N GLU A 36 -3.77 -1.98 5.77
CA GLU A 36 -3.75 -2.60 4.45
C GLU A 36 -4.77 -1.98 3.50
N ALA A 37 -5.79 -1.29 4.04
CA ALA A 37 -6.85 -0.67 3.26
C ALA A 37 -6.33 0.55 2.47
N PRO A 38 -6.72 0.72 1.20
CA PRO A 38 -6.42 1.93 0.44
C PRO A 38 -6.95 3.17 1.17
N ARG A 39 -6.07 4.15 1.42
CA ARG A 39 -6.44 5.40 2.11
C ARG A 39 -6.96 6.47 1.17
N VAL A 40 -6.79 6.28 -0.13
CA VAL A 40 -7.19 7.23 -1.18
C VAL A 40 -7.88 6.49 -2.30
N GLU A 41 -8.89 7.10 -2.86
CA GLU A 41 -9.52 6.70 -4.11
C GLU A 41 -8.82 7.45 -5.24
N VAL A 42 -8.45 6.71 -6.29
CA VAL A 42 -7.76 7.26 -7.45
C VAL A 42 -8.67 7.07 -8.65
N GLU A 43 -9.11 8.18 -9.22
CA GLU A 43 -9.94 8.21 -10.42
C GLU A 43 -9.15 8.85 -11.56
N GLU A 44 -8.97 8.09 -12.64
CA GLU A 44 -8.38 8.62 -13.87
C GLU A 44 -9.51 9.17 -14.76
N THR A 45 -9.44 10.46 -15.07
CA THR A 45 -10.46 11.12 -15.89
C THR A 45 -10.22 10.87 -17.37
N GLU A 46 -11.26 11.00 -18.18
CA GLU A 46 -11.18 10.85 -19.65
C GLU A 46 -10.23 11.87 -20.31
N SER A 47 -9.91 12.96 -19.61
CA SER A 47 -8.95 13.99 -20.05
C SER A 47 -7.48 13.62 -19.74
N GLY A 48 -7.25 12.51 -19.04
CA GLY A 48 -5.93 12.05 -18.62
C GLY A 48 -5.47 12.64 -17.28
N ASP A 49 -6.29 13.45 -16.63
CA ASP A 49 -6.01 13.94 -15.28
C ASP A 49 -6.29 12.85 -14.24
N VAL A 50 -5.41 12.74 -13.24
CA VAL A 50 -5.59 11.82 -12.10
C VAL A 50 -6.13 12.60 -10.92
N ARG A 51 -7.34 12.24 -10.49
CA ARG A 51 -7.97 12.77 -9.28
C ARG A 51 -7.71 11.82 -8.11
N ILE A 52 -7.24 12.37 -7.00
CA ILE A 52 -6.95 11.62 -5.78
C ILE A 52 -7.80 12.22 -4.66
N ASP A 53 -8.75 11.46 -4.15
CA ASP A 53 -9.60 11.83 -3.03
C ASP A 53 -9.30 10.93 -1.82
N VAL A 54 -9.52 11.43 -0.60
CA VAL A 54 -9.33 10.63 0.62
C VAL A 54 -10.48 9.64 0.73
N ALA A 55 -10.15 8.34 0.77
CA ALA A 55 -11.14 7.27 0.77
C ALA A 55 -12.04 7.37 2.01
N ASP A 56 -13.32 7.02 1.85
CA ASP A 56 -14.26 7.17 2.96
C ASP A 56 -13.91 6.30 4.18
N SER A 57 -13.25 5.18 3.91
CA SER A 57 -12.74 4.19 4.87
C SER A 57 -11.41 4.56 5.54
N ALA A 58 -10.81 5.70 5.19
CA ALA A 58 -9.53 6.12 5.75
C ALA A 58 -9.67 6.43 7.25
N ALA A 59 -8.83 5.77 8.07
CA ALA A 59 -8.84 5.94 9.52
C ALA A 59 -8.46 7.36 10.00
N VAL A 60 -7.76 8.13 9.17
CA VAL A 60 -7.36 9.52 9.47
C VAL A 60 -7.70 10.39 8.26
N ARG A 61 -8.41 11.50 8.51
CA ARG A 61 -8.68 12.53 7.51
C ARG A 61 -7.97 13.82 7.90
N PRO A 62 -7.06 14.35 7.05
CA PRO A 62 -6.41 15.62 7.32
C PRO A 62 -7.41 16.78 7.17
N GLY A 63 -7.53 17.65 8.18
CA GLY A 63 -8.35 18.87 8.12
C GLY A 63 -9.42 19.03 9.20
N ASP A 64 -9.52 18.09 10.15
CA ASP A 64 -10.18 18.33 11.45
C ASP A 64 -9.24 19.08 12.42
#